data_AF-A0A1E3GYE6-F1
#
_entry.id   AF-A0A1E3GYE6-F1
#
_cell.length_a   1.000
_cell.length_b   1.000
_cell.length_c   1.000
_cell.angle_alpha   90.00
_cell.angle_beta   90.00
_cell.angle_gamma   90.00
#
_symmetry.space_group_name_H-M   'P 1'
#
loop_
_entity.id
_entity.type
_entity.pdbx_description
1 polymer ?
#
loop_
_entity_poly.entity_id
_entity_poly.type
_entity_poly.pdbx_seq_one_letter_code
_entity_poly.pdbx_strand_id
1 'polypeptide(L)'
;MSARSDIKKVVLAYSGGLDTSIILKWLQTELGAEVVTFTADLGQGEELEPARRKAEMLGVKEIYVEDVREEFVRDFVFPMFRANAVYEASTCSAPRSRGR
;
A
#
# COMPACT_ATOMS: atom_id res chain seq x y z
N MET A 1 -4.75 32.89 -12.02
CA MET A 1 -4.37 31.85 -11.04
C MET A 1 -5.40 30.73 -11.16
N SER A 2 -4.98 29.55 -11.59
CA SER A 2 -5.88 28.41 -11.84
C SER A 2 -6.62 28.07 -10.54
N ALA A 3 -7.94 27.98 -10.60
CA ALA A 3 -8.77 27.55 -9.49
C ALA A 3 -8.35 26.12 -9.12
N ARG A 4 -7.48 25.97 -8.11
CA ARG A 4 -7.33 24.69 -7.43
C ARG A 4 -8.67 24.44 -6.80
N SER A 5 -9.43 23.51 -7.39
CA SER A 5 -10.63 22.94 -6.77
C SER A 5 -10.34 22.73 -5.29
N ASP A 6 -11.20 23.23 -4.40
CA ASP A 6 -11.05 23.02 -2.96
C ASP A 6 -11.04 21.51 -2.68
N ILE A 7 -9.86 20.91 -2.63
CA ILE A 7 -9.70 19.49 -2.32
C ILE A 7 -9.98 19.36 -0.84
N LYS A 8 -11.21 19.00 -0.51
CA LYS A 8 -11.66 18.88 0.88
C LYS A 8 -11.17 17.59 1.53
N LYS A 9 -11.05 16.51 0.75
CA LYS A 9 -10.71 15.17 1.26
C LYS A 9 -9.89 14.37 0.24
N VAL A 10 -8.85 13.68 0.71
CA VAL A 10 -7.93 12.85 -0.10
C VAL A 10 -7.78 11.49 0.54
N VAL A 11 -7.85 10.43 -0.27
CA VAL A 11 -7.50 9.08 0.15
C VAL A 11 -6.06 8.81 -0.28
N LEU A 12 -5.20 8.45 0.67
CA LEU A 12 -3.79 8.14 0.46
C LEU A 12 -3.54 6.66 0.72
N ALA A 13 -3.01 5.95 -0.28
CA ALA A 13 -2.42 4.63 -0.07
C ALA A 13 -1.16 4.79 0.78
N TYR A 14 -1.20 4.32 2.03
CA TYR A 14 -0.17 4.55 3.03
C TYR A 14 0.52 3.24 3.39
N SER A 15 1.82 3.16 3.13
CA SER A 15 2.65 1.98 3.41
C SER A 15 3.43 2.06 4.73
N GLY A 16 3.37 3.18 5.46
CA GLY A 16 4.19 3.37 6.67
C GLY A 16 5.62 3.87 6.43
N GLY A 17 6.00 4.04 5.16
CA GLY A 17 7.31 4.53 4.73
C GLY A 17 7.53 6.02 5.01
N LEU A 18 8.78 6.46 4.87
CA LEU A 18 9.15 7.88 5.02
C LEU A 18 8.46 8.74 3.95
N ASP A 19 8.49 8.30 2.68
CA ASP A 19 7.94 9.07 1.56
C ASP A 19 6.44 9.29 1.71
N THR A 20 5.68 8.24 2.03
CA THR A 20 4.23 8.35 2.24
C THR A 20 3.87 9.19 3.46
N SER A 21 4.74 9.26 4.47
CA SER A 21 4.56 10.11 5.65
C SER A 21 4.79 11.59 5.34
N ILE A 22 5.78 11.90 4.50
CA ILE A 22 6.04 13.27 4.01
C ILE A 22 4.88 13.73 3.13
N ILE A 23 4.42 12.89 2.21
CA ILE A 23 3.28 13.19 1.33
C ILE A 23 2.02 13.48 2.15
N LEU A 24 1.75 12.66 3.17
CA LEU A 24 0.63 12.88 4.07
C LEU A 24 0.69 14.26 4.72
N LYS A 25 1.85 14.64 5.26
CA LYS A 25 2.02 15.95 5.89
C LYS A 25 1.87 17.08 4.88
N TRP A 26 2.41 16.92 3.67
CA TRP A 26 2.32 17.88 2.59
C TRP A 26 0.86 18.10 2.13
N LEU A 27 0.08 17.03 2.00
CA LEU A 27 -1.35 17.12 1.68
C LEU A 27 -2.12 17.90 2.76
N GLN A 28 -1.78 17.71 4.03
CA GLN A 28 -2.40 18.46 5.13
C GLN A 28 -1.97 19.94 5.14
N THR A 29 -0.69 20.24 4.91
CA THR A 29 -0.16 21.62 5.04
C THR A 29 -0.37 22.48 3.81
N GLU A 30 -0.16 21.93 2.61
CA GLU A 30 -0.23 22.69 1.35
C GLU A 30 -1.63 22.76 0.76
N LEU A 31 -2.41 21.69 0.93
CA LEU A 31 -3.77 21.61 0.39
C LEU A 31 -4.84 21.84 1.45
N GLY A 32 -4.49 21.81 2.74
CA GLY A 32 -5.46 21.93 3.84
C GLY A 32 -6.53 20.82 3.81
N ALA A 33 -6.23 19.71 3.14
CA ALA A 33 -7.20 18.65 2.87
C ALA A 33 -7.27 17.66 4.04
N GLU A 34 -8.46 17.12 4.29
CA GLU A 34 -8.61 15.98 5.18
C GLU A 34 -8.01 14.73 4.50
N VAL A 35 -7.00 14.11 5.10
CA VAL A 35 -6.37 12.91 4.55
C VAL A 35 -6.91 11.68 5.26
N VAL A 36 -7.32 10.69 4.47
CA VAL A 36 -7.69 9.34 4.88
C VAL A 36 -6.58 8.41 4.43
N THR A 37 -6.07 7.55 5.31
CA THR A 37 -5.03 6.58 4.94
C THR A 37 -5.63 5.20 4.75
N PHE A 38 -5.27 4.55 3.66
CA PHE A 38 -5.62 3.16 3.37
C PHE A 38 -4.35 2.31 3.27
N THR A 39 -4.29 1.23 4.04
CA THR A 39 -3.19 0.28 4.06
C THR A 39 -3.74 -1.11 3.75
N ALA A 40 -3.25 -1.71 2.68
CA ALA A 40 -3.57 -3.08 2.29
C ALA A 40 -2.54 -4.05 2.89
N ASP A 41 -2.97 -5.01 3.69
CA ASP A 41 -2.13 -6.11 4.13
C ASP A 41 -2.06 -7.19 3.04
N LEU A 42 -0.86 -7.37 2.48
CA LEU A 42 -0.54 -8.40 1.50
C LEU A 42 0.29 -9.54 2.09
N GLY A 43 0.39 -9.61 3.43
CA GLY A 43 1.25 -10.55 4.16
C GLY A 43 2.47 -9.89 4.78
N GLN A 44 2.50 -8.56 4.89
CA GLN A 44 3.61 -7.81 5.51
C GLN A 44 3.61 -7.94 7.04
N GLY A 45 2.52 -8.41 7.66
CA GLY A 45 2.48 -8.79 9.06
C GLY A 45 2.80 -7.64 10.02
N GLU A 46 4.00 -7.63 10.61
CA GLU A 46 4.39 -6.74 11.71
C GLU A 46 4.54 -5.25 11.34
N GLU A 47 4.59 -4.90 10.04
CA GLU A 47 4.78 -3.50 9.61
C GLU A 47 3.50 -2.64 9.64
N LEU A 48 2.32 -3.26 9.79
CA LEU A 48 1.02 -2.56 9.74
C LEU A 48 0.74 -1.76 11.01
N GLU A 49 1.06 -2.33 12.17
CA GLU A 49 0.87 -1.68 13.46
C GLU A 49 1.71 -0.39 13.60
N PRO A 50 3.01 -0.39 13.26
CA PRO A 50 3.82 0.83 13.18
C PRO A 50 3.26 1.85 12.18
N ALA A 51 2.78 1.41 11.02
CA ALA A 51 2.20 2.30 10.01
C ALA A 51 0.95 3.00 10.56
N ARG A 52 0.03 2.24 11.18
CA ARG A 52 -1.16 2.79 11.83
C ARG A 52 -0.81 3.82 12.89
N ARG A 53 0.10 3.50 13.81
CA ARG A 53 0.54 4.43 14.87
C ARG A 53 1.15 5.71 14.29
N LYS A 54 1.93 5.61 13.23
CA LYS A 54 2.48 6.81 12.55
C LYS A 54 1.37 7.67 11.96
N ALA A 55 0.38 7.07 11.30
CA ALA A 55 -0.77 7.80 10.76
C ALA A 55 -1.58 8.49 11.88
N GLU A 56 -1.80 7.81 13.02
CA GLU A 56 -2.44 8.40 14.21
C GLU A 56 -1.63 9.58 14.76
N MET A 57 -0.31 9.45 14.88
CA MET A 57 0.59 10.53 15.31
C MET A 57 0.59 11.73 14.35
N LEU A 58 0.35 11.50 13.07
CA LEU A 58 0.24 12.53 12.04
C LEU A 58 -1.16 13.17 11.99
N GLY A 59 -2.06 12.82 12.90
CA GLY A 59 -3.37 13.44 13.06
C GLY A 59 -4.41 12.97 12.03
N VAL A 60 -4.20 11.80 11.43
CA VAL A 60 -5.18 11.17 10.54
C VAL A 60 -6.34 10.65 11.37
N LYS A 61 -7.57 11.04 11.04
CA LYS A 61 -8.77 10.61 11.76
C LYS A 61 -9.31 9.27 11.27
N GLU A 62 -9.12 8.97 9.99
CA GLU A 62 -9.63 7.77 9.34
C GLU A 62 -8.48 6.96 8.77
N ILE A 63 -8.23 5.81 9.40
CA ILE A 63 -7.17 4.88 9.04
C ILE A 63 -7.83 3.53 8.77
N TYR A 64 -7.75 3.09 7.52
CA TYR A 64 -8.28 1.82 7.06
C TYR A 64 -7.12 0.85 6.85
N VAL A 65 -7.16 -0.28 7.53
CA VAL A 65 -6.20 -1.38 7.35
C VAL A 65 -7.01 -2.61 6.98
N GLU A 66 -6.90 -3.04 5.72
CA GLU A 66 -7.68 -4.16 5.18
C GLU A 66 -6.78 -5.34 4.85
N ASP A 67 -7.18 -6.53 5.29
CA ASP A 67 -6.52 -7.78 4.94
C ASP A 67 -7.00 -8.25 3.56
N VAL A 68 -6.14 -8.04 2.56
CA VAL A 68 -6.43 -8.42 1.17
C VAL A 68 -5.60 -9.62 0.72
N ARG A 69 -5.01 -10.38 1.66
CA ARG A 69 -4.16 -11.54 1.34
C ARG A 69 -4.89 -12.60 0.55
N GLU A 70 -6.10 -12.97 0.98
CA GLU A 70 -6.90 -13.99 0.32
C GLU A 70 -7.34 -13.55 -1.09
N GLU A 71 -7.78 -12.29 -1.23
CA GLU A 71 -8.20 -11.72 -2.52
C GLU A 71 -7.02 -11.59 -3.49
N PHE A 72 -5.88 -11.10 -3.01
CA PHE A 72 -4.66 -10.98 -3.81
C PHE A 72 -4.18 -12.35 -4.31
N VAL A 73 -4.15 -13.35 -3.43
CA VAL A 73 -3.72 -14.70 -3.81
C VAL A 73 -4.71 -15.34 -4.78
N ARG A 74 -6.01 -15.30 -4.47
CA ARG A 74 -7.06 -15.91 -5.28
C ARG A 74 -7.16 -15.31 -6.68
N ASP A 75 -7.19 -13.99 -6.77
CA ASP A 75 -7.63 -13.28 -7.96
C ASP A 75 -6.46 -12.69 -8.77
N PHE A 76 -5.25 -12.62 -8.21
CA PHE A 76 -4.06 -12.12 -8.93
C PHE A 76 -2.94 -13.16 -9.01
N VAL A 77 -2.60 -13.84 -7.91
CA VAL A 77 -1.49 -14.82 -7.90
C VAL A 77 -1.85 -16.09 -8.66
N PHE A 78 -3.00 -16.73 -8.38
CA PHE A 78 -3.38 -17.96 -9.09
C PHE A 78 -3.59 -17.78 -10.60
N PRO A 79 -4.17 -16.66 -11.09
CA PRO A 79 -4.20 -16.39 -12.53
C PRO A 79 -2.81 -16.17 -13.14
N MET A 80 -1.91 -15.47 -12.43
CA MET A 80 -0.53 -15.23 -12.90
C MET A 80 0.28 -16.53 -13.02
N PHE A 81 0.18 -17.43 -12.03
CA PHE A 81 0.80 -18.76 -12.08
C PHE A 81 0.22 -19.63 -13.20
N ARG A 82 -1.10 -19.59 -13.42
CA ARG A 82 -1.76 -20.31 -14.53
C ARG A 82 -1.35 -19.80 -15.90
N ALA A 83 -0.95 -18.52 -16.00
CA ALA A 83 -0.50 -17.90 -17.23
C ALA A 83 0.99 -18.13 -17.56
N ASN A 84 1.76 -18.82 -16.70
CA ASN A 84 3.21 -18.96 -16.85
C ASN A 84 3.89 -17.58 -17.06
N ALA A 85 3.40 -16.54 -16.38
CA ALA A 85 3.88 -15.18 -16.57
C ALA A 85 5.32 -15.05 -16.06
N VAL A 86 6.28 -15.06 -16.98
CA VAL A 86 7.70 -14.80 -16.73
C VAL A 86 7.97 -13.35 -17.08
N TYR A 87 8.24 -12.53 -16.06
CA TYR A 87 8.73 -11.17 -16.28
C TYR A 87 10.25 -11.23 -16.53
N GLU A 88 10.68 -10.84 -17.72
CA GLU A 88 12.08 -10.60 -18.13
C GLU A 88 13.13 -11.62 -17.64
N ALA A 89 12.85 -12.92 -17.76
CA ALA A 89 13.79 -14.03 -17.53
C ALA A 89 14.61 -13.98 -16.22
N SER A 90 14.14 -13.26 -15.19
CA SER A 90 14.84 -13.13 -13.91
C SER A 90 13.88 -13.47 -12.76
N THR A 91 13.63 -14.76 -12.70
CA THR A 91 13.38 -15.57 -11.49
C THR A 91 12.07 -15.38 -10.75
N CYS A 92 11.12 -16.24 -11.09
CA CYS A 92 10.36 -16.99 -10.09
C CYS A 92 10.70 -18.49 -10.27
N SER A 93 11.90 -18.91 -9.84
CA SER A 93 12.26 -20.33 -9.89
C SER A 93 11.90 -21.00 -8.57
N ALA A 94 10.97 -21.96 -8.66
CA ALA A 94 10.77 -22.98 -7.64
C ALA A 94 12.12 -23.62 -7.27
N PRO A 95 12.33 -24.05 -6.00
CA PRO A 95 13.56 -24.71 -5.62
C PRO A 95 13.74 -25.96 -6.48
N ARG A 96 14.74 -25.93 -7.37
CA ARG A 96 15.17 -27.13 -8.10
C ARG A 96 15.68 -28.10 -7.05
N SER A 97 14.88 -29.13 -6.75
CA SER A 97 15.34 -30.35 -6.10
C SER A 97 16.41 -31.00 -6.99
N ARG A 98 17.68 -30.67 -6.76
CA ARG A 98 18.79 -31.45 -7.29
C ARG A 98 18.94 -32.70 -6.44
N GLY A 99 18.18 -33.74 -6.80
CA GLY A 99 18.49 -35.11 -6.48
C GLY A 99 19.21 -35.76 -7.65
N ARG A 100 20.54 -35.89 -7.52
CA ARG A 100 21.38 -37.01 -7.97
C ARG A 100 22.83 -36.74 -7.60
#